data_AF-A0A0H4X3V8-F1
#
_entry.id   AF-A0A0H4X3V8-F1
#
_cell.length_a   1.000
_cell.length_b   1.000
_cell.length_c   1.000
_cell.angle_alpha   90.00
_cell.angle_beta   90.00
_cell.angle_gamma   90.00
#
_symmetry.space_group_name_H-M   'P 1'
#
loop_
_entity.id
_entity.type
_entity.pdbx_description
1 polymer ?
#
loop_
_entity_poly.entity_id
_entity_poly.type
_entity_poly.pdbx_seq_one_letter_code
_entity_poly.pdbx_strand_id
1 'polypeptide(L)'
;MLFFPEAAKAQPVFMEEHVIILIDRSGSMAGTRTDGSTRFQAGLLMARDDVEFASPSVTRYTSVWSFEGTTYRKHLDFTVDTQQVLNALNSIQVGIGVTPLAYAACDAVDTLIGFRTHVLARKRIQLSSDGMENSSPPGTQCQGPDSATMAAQSWQWKVRNKLRTGNAQNPNPVPFTIVSDVTFFGSFVTGLSASEASDSLIHEVSENGRSLVPAGHALPPEDPFVAYLRMLAVESGGRMRVVGDSAPRPVHGDVNGDGCVDMRDYDILLVNFGLRVPPGDPRADVNRDQVVDYSDYSVLMANWGMGGRCTATLGDE
;
A
#
# COMPACT_ATOMS: atom_id res chain seq x y z
N MET A 1 5.35 16.61 41.21
CA MET A 1 5.94 16.46 39.87
C MET A 1 4.79 16.39 38.90
N LEU A 2 4.48 17.49 38.21
CA LEU A 2 3.45 17.52 37.16
C LEU A 2 4.08 16.92 35.90
N PHE A 3 3.54 15.80 35.44
CA PHE A 3 3.84 15.24 34.12
C PHE A 3 3.23 16.17 33.08
N PHE A 4 4.08 16.89 32.34
CA PHE A 4 3.66 17.51 31.08
C PHE A 4 3.65 16.41 30.02
N PRO A 5 2.57 16.21 29.25
CA PRO A 5 2.61 15.35 28.08
C PRO A 5 3.67 15.93 27.12
N GLU A 6 4.54 15.06 26.63
CA GLU A 6 5.54 15.38 25.63
C GLU A 6 4.84 16.05 24.45
N ALA A 7 5.17 17.32 24.18
CA ALA A 7 4.60 18.07 23.07
C ALA A 7 4.85 17.27 21.79
N ALA A 8 3.78 16.79 21.16
CA ALA A 8 3.83 16.12 19.87
C ALA A 8 4.65 17.02 18.92
N LYS A 9 5.79 16.53 18.44
CA LYS A 9 6.59 17.27 17.45
C LYS A 9 5.68 17.58 16.26
N ALA A 10 5.45 18.87 16.01
CA ALA A 10 4.67 19.31 14.86
C ALA A 10 5.30 18.73 13.59
N GLN A 11 4.53 17.94 12.84
CA GLN A 11 4.98 17.40 11.56
C GLN A 11 5.24 18.57 10.59
N PRO A 12 6.30 18.50 9.76
CA PRO A 12 6.54 19.51 8.75
C PRO A 12 5.35 19.61 7.80
N VAL A 13 4.90 20.83 7.54
CA VAL A 13 3.85 21.09 6.53
C VAL A 13 4.51 21.01 5.16
N PHE A 14 4.11 20.03 4.37
CA PHE A 14 4.59 19.87 3.01
C PHE A 14 3.74 20.69 2.05
N MET A 15 4.39 21.39 1.11
CA MET A 15 3.69 22.19 0.08
C MET A 15 3.37 21.37 -1.17
N GLU A 16 4.13 20.31 -1.39
CA GLU A 16 3.96 19.38 -2.50
C GLU A 16 4.03 17.94 -2.00
N GLU A 17 3.38 17.04 -2.74
CA GLU A 17 3.55 15.60 -2.60
C GLU A 17 4.00 15.01 -3.94
N HIS A 18 5.03 14.17 -3.93
CA HIS A 18 5.52 13.48 -5.12
C HIS A 18 5.31 11.98 -4.94
N VAL A 19 4.52 11.37 -5.81
CA VAL A 19 4.07 9.99 -5.68
C VAL A 19 4.50 9.19 -6.91
N ILE A 20 5.15 8.06 -6.68
CA ILE A 20 5.26 7.01 -7.71
C ILE A 20 4.27 5.91 -7.36
N ILE A 21 3.30 5.69 -8.27
CA ILE A 21 2.43 4.52 -8.24
C ILE A 21 3.18 3.38 -8.91
N LEU A 22 3.43 2.31 -8.16
CA LEU A 22 4.23 1.17 -8.57
C LEU A 22 3.38 -0.10 -8.55
N ILE A 23 2.95 -0.52 -9.73
CA ILE A 23 2.01 -1.65 -9.91
C ILE A 23 2.76 -2.91 -10.33
N ASP A 24 2.64 -3.96 -9.53
CA ASP A 24 3.02 -5.30 -9.92
C ASP A 24 2.10 -5.78 -11.06
N ARG A 25 2.69 -6.12 -12.20
CA ARG A 25 1.98 -6.77 -13.31
C ARG A 25 2.54 -8.15 -13.59
N SER A 26 3.20 -8.79 -12.63
CA SER A 26 3.65 -10.18 -12.76
C SER A 26 2.49 -11.15 -13.01
N GLY A 27 2.83 -12.37 -13.41
CA GLY A 27 1.84 -13.41 -13.68
C GLY A 27 1.02 -13.81 -12.45
N SER A 28 1.57 -13.72 -11.24
CA SER A 28 0.84 -14.00 -10.00
C SER A 28 -0.32 -13.03 -9.78
N MET A 29 -0.16 -11.77 -10.21
CA MET A 29 -1.21 -10.75 -10.13
C MET A 29 -2.41 -11.06 -11.05
N ALA A 30 -2.31 -12.02 -11.97
CA ALA A 30 -3.44 -12.54 -12.74
C ALA A 30 -4.35 -13.49 -11.93
N GLY A 31 -3.97 -13.82 -10.68
CA GLY A 31 -4.79 -14.58 -9.75
C GLY A 31 -6.18 -13.97 -9.61
N THR A 32 -7.21 -14.79 -9.80
CA THR A 32 -8.61 -14.36 -9.74
C THR A 32 -9.12 -14.38 -8.29
N ARG A 33 -9.80 -13.30 -7.91
CA ARG A 33 -10.45 -13.09 -6.62
C ARG A 33 -11.89 -13.60 -6.67
N THR A 34 -12.53 -13.75 -5.51
CA THR A 34 -13.92 -14.25 -5.43
C THR A 34 -14.94 -13.33 -6.10
N ASP A 35 -14.63 -12.04 -6.24
CA ASP A 35 -15.44 -11.04 -6.95
C ASP A 35 -15.27 -11.11 -8.49
N GLY A 36 -14.49 -12.07 -9.01
CA GLY A 36 -14.24 -12.27 -10.43
C GLY A 36 -13.18 -11.34 -11.03
N SER A 37 -12.69 -10.35 -10.27
CA SER A 37 -11.55 -9.53 -10.68
C SER A 37 -10.24 -10.24 -10.41
N THR A 38 -9.18 -9.87 -11.14
CA THR A 38 -7.81 -10.28 -10.82
C THR A 38 -7.22 -9.39 -9.72
N ARG A 39 -6.20 -9.87 -9.00
CA ARG A 39 -5.41 -9.04 -8.06
C ARG A 39 -4.90 -7.77 -8.74
N PHE A 40 -4.43 -7.89 -9.98
CA PHE A 40 -4.02 -6.77 -10.82
C PHE A 40 -5.14 -5.74 -11.03
N GLN A 41 -6.33 -6.18 -11.43
CA GLN A 41 -7.48 -5.29 -11.63
C GLN A 41 -7.88 -4.59 -10.34
N ALA A 42 -7.90 -5.31 -9.21
CA ALA A 42 -8.18 -4.72 -7.90
C ALA A 42 -7.11 -3.68 -7.51
N GLY A 43 -5.82 -3.98 -7.74
CA GLY A 43 -4.71 -3.06 -7.50
C GLY A 43 -4.79 -1.78 -8.35
N LEU A 44 -5.13 -1.91 -9.64
CA LEU A 44 -5.37 -0.77 -10.51
C LEU A 44 -6.53 0.10 -10.04
N LEU A 45 -7.65 -0.52 -9.66
CA LEU A 45 -8.81 0.22 -9.14
C LEU A 45 -8.45 0.98 -7.86
N MET A 46 -7.76 0.34 -6.91
CA MET A 46 -7.32 1.00 -5.68
C MET A 46 -6.34 2.16 -5.95
N ALA A 47 -5.44 2.01 -6.92
CA ALA A 47 -4.55 3.09 -7.32
C ALA A 47 -5.29 4.26 -7.98
N ARG A 48 -6.34 3.97 -8.76
CA ARG A 48 -7.21 5.00 -9.33
C ARG A 48 -7.99 5.75 -8.26
N ASP A 49 -8.58 5.03 -7.31
CA ASP A 49 -9.30 5.64 -6.18
C ASP A 49 -8.34 6.58 -5.39
N ASP A 50 -7.11 6.14 -5.12
CA ASP A 50 -6.08 6.97 -4.46
C ASP A 50 -5.72 8.26 -5.25
N VAL A 51 -5.89 8.27 -6.58
CA VAL A 51 -5.67 9.42 -7.47
C VAL A 51 -6.89 10.33 -7.53
N GLU A 52 -8.08 9.75 -7.68
CA GLU A 52 -9.36 10.48 -7.79
C GLU A 52 -9.70 11.19 -6.47
N PHE A 53 -9.40 10.56 -5.33
CA PHE A 53 -9.68 11.08 -3.99
C PHE A 53 -8.46 11.75 -3.33
N ALA A 54 -7.46 12.13 -4.11
CA ALA A 54 -6.33 12.91 -3.62
C ALA A 54 -6.80 14.29 -3.13
N SER A 55 -6.24 14.76 -2.00
CA SER A 55 -6.59 16.09 -1.50
C SER A 55 -6.20 17.20 -2.49
N PRO A 56 -7.08 18.19 -2.75
CA PRO A 56 -6.73 19.36 -3.53
C PRO A 56 -5.87 20.37 -2.74
N SER A 57 -5.71 20.20 -1.43
CA SER A 57 -5.00 21.15 -0.56
C SER A 57 -3.47 21.12 -0.73
N VAL A 58 -2.93 20.00 -1.24
CA VAL A 58 -1.51 19.81 -1.52
C VAL A 58 -1.31 19.50 -2.99
N THR A 59 -0.40 20.22 -3.65
CA THR A 59 -0.08 19.94 -5.06
C THR A 59 0.59 18.58 -5.18
N ARG A 60 -0.10 17.60 -5.76
CA ARG A 60 0.40 16.23 -5.96
C ARG A 60 0.94 16.04 -7.38
N TYR A 61 2.22 15.68 -7.49
CA TYR A 61 2.84 15.21 -8.73
C TYR A 61 2.89 13.68 -8.70
N THR A 62 2.32 13.05 -9.72
CA THR A 62 2.22 11.59 -9.80
C THR A 62 2.93 11.06 -11.03
N SER A 63 3.68 9.98 -10.85
CA SER A 63 4.27 9.18 -11.92
C SER A 63 3.77 7.74 -11.81
N VAL A 64 3.54 7.08 -12.95
CA VAL A 64 2.90 5.75 -13.02
C VAL A 64 3.86 4.73 -13.61
N TRP A 65 4.17 3.71 -12.82
CA TRP A 65 5.15 2.68 -13.12
C TRP A 65 4.53 1.30 -12.95
N SER A 66 5.00 0.32 -13.71
CA SER A 66 4.69 -1.08 -13.46
C SER A 66 5.95 -1.94 -13.56
N PHE A 67 5.95 -3.11 -12.94
CA PHE A 67 7.10 -4.03 -13.01
C PHE A 67 6.69 -5.47 -13.32
N GLU A 68 7.54 -6.17 -14.08
CA GLU A 68 7.48 -7.61 -14.32
C GLU A 68 8.78 -8.12 -14.97
N GLY A 69 8.97 -9.43 -14.97
CA GLY A 69 10.14 -10.07 -15.54
C GLY A 69 11.40 -9.60 -14.80
N THR A 70 12.31 -8.96 -15.53
CA THR A 70 13.57 -8.46 -14.98
C THR A 70 13.64 -6.94 -15.01
N THR A 71 12.53 -6.23 -15.21
CA THR A 71 12.55 -4.78 -15.35
C THR A 71 11.25 -4.12 -14.89
N TYR A 72 11.23 -2.80 -14.95
CA TYR A 72 10.03 -1.99 -14.82
C TYR A 72 9.84 -1.11 -16.06
N ARG A 73 8.63 -0.60 -16.22
CA ARG A 73 8.24 0.35 -17.26
C ARG A 73 7.67 1.60 -16.59
N LYS A 74 8.17 2.76 -17.00
CA LYS A 74 7.57 4.06 -16.70
C LYS A 74 6.50 4.33 -17.75
N HIS A 75 5.24 4.37 -17.35
CA HIS A 75 4.12 4.66 -18.25
C HIS A 75 3.85 6.16 -18.34
N LEU A 76 4.17 6.90 -17.27
CA LEU A 76 3.96 8.35 -17.18
C LEU A 76 5.02 8.96 -16.25
N ASP A 77 5.70 10.01 -16.70
CA ASP A 77 6.57 10.84 -15.85
C ASP A 77 5.73 11.73 -14.91
N PHE A 78 6.38 12.38 -13.93
CA PHE A 78 5.67 13.22 -12.96
C PHE A 78 4.81 14.31 -13.61
N THR A 79 3.51 14.29 -13.33
CA THR A 79 2.54 15.29 -13.75
C THR A 79 1.55 15.61 -12.63
N VAL A 80 0.95 16.80 -12.68
CA VAL A 80 -0.19 17.19 -11.83
C VAL A 80 -1.53 16.94 -12.51
N ASP A 81 -1.53 16.53 -13.78
CA ASP A 81 -2.74 16.28 -14.56
C ASP A 81 -3.33 14.91 -14.17
N THR A 82 -4.36 14.93 -13.33
CA THR A 82 -5.10 13.75 -12.88
C THR A 82 -5.61 12.90 -14.04
N GLN A 83 -6.09 13.51 -15.14
CA GLN A 83 -6.63 12.75 -16.26
C GLN A 83 -5.52 11.97 -16.99
N GLN A 84 -4.33 12.55 -17.13
CA GLN A 84 -3.18 11.83 -17.69
C GLN A 84 -2.77 10.64 -16.81
N VAL A 85 -2.80 10.80 -15.49
CA VAL A 85 -2.52 9.72 -14.53
C VAL A 85 -3.53 8.59 -14.69
N LEU A 86 -4.83 8.90 -14.72
CA LEU A 86 -5.90 7.91 -14.89
C LEU A 86 -5.81 7.21 -16.26
N ASN A 87 -5.51 7.95 -17.32
CA ASN A 87 -5.29 7.37 -18.65
C ASN A 87 -4.09 6.41 -18.68
N ALA A 88 -3.00 6.77 -18.00
CA ALA A 88 -1.83 5.91 -17.89
C ALA A 88 -2.16 4.62 -17.13
N LEU A 89 -2.84 4.71 -15.97
CA LEU A 89 -3.29 3.54 -15.20
C LEU A 89 -4.20 2.62 -16.01
N ASN A 90 -5.17 3.18 -16.74
CA ASN A 90 -6.09 2.40 -17.58
C ASN A 90 -5.41 1.70 -18.76
N SER A 91 -4.21 2.14 -19.16
CA SER A 91 -3.45 1.53 -20.24
C SER A 91 -2.60 0.33 -19.80
N ILE A 92 -2.38 0.16 -18.49
CA ILE A 92 -1.55 -0.93 -17.96
C ILE A 92 -2.35 -2.23 -18.06
N GLN A 93 -1.71 -3.26 -18.61
CA GLN A 93 -2.26 -4.60 -18.68
C GLN A 93 -1.59 -5.49 -17.63
N VAL A 94 -2.22 -6.62 -17.29
CA VAL A 94 -1.51 -7.67 -16.55
C VAL A 94 -0.44 -8.29 -17.45
N GLY A 95 0.66 -8.71 -16.85
CA GLY A 95 1.74 -9.40 -17.52
C GLY A 95 1.75 -10.90 -17.17
N ILE A 96 2.86 -11.55 -17.52
CA ILE A 96 3.07 -12.98 -17.27
C ILE A 96 4.45 -13.27 -16.65
N GLY A 97 5.24 -12.22 -16.42
CA GLY A 97 6.59 -12.35 -15.88
C GLY A 97 6.64 -12.57 -14.37
N VAL A 98 7.86 -12.62 -13.84
CA VAL A 98 8.16 -12.66 -12.41
C VAL A 98 8.26 -11.25 -11.80
N THR A 99 8.50 -11.13 -10.50
CA THR A 99 8.46 -9.85 -9.77
C THR A 99 9.87 -9.28 -9.50
N PRO A 100 10.34 -8.23 -10.19
CA PRO A 100 11.61 -7.56 -9.88
C PRO A 100 11.42 -6.40 -8.88
N LEU A 101 10.75 -6.67 -7.75
CA LEU A 101 10.31 -5.65 -6.79
C LEU A 101 11.45 -4.77 -6.28
N ALA A 102 12.57 -5.36 -5.85
CA ALA A 102 13.67 -4.58 -5.26
C ALA A 102 14.30 -3.61 -6.27
N TYR A 103 14.42 -4.02 -7.54
CA TYR A 103 14.93 -3.17 -8.60
C TYR A 103 13.97 -2.00 -8.86
N ALA A 104 12.69 -2.29 -9.06
CA ALA A 104 11.69 -1.27 -9.35
C ALA A 104 11.54 -0.27 -8.19
N ALA A 105 11.50 -0.75 -6.94
CA ALA A 105 11.41 0.10 -5.76
C ALA A 105 12.63 1.00 -5.59
N CYS A 106 13.85 0.48 -5.80
CA CYS A 106 15.05 1.28 -5.59
C CYS A 106 15.28 2.36 -6.65
N ASP A 107 14.95 2.08 -7.92
CA ASP A 107 14.98 3.09 -8.97
C ASP A 107 13.86 4.14 -8.80
N ALA A 108 12.70 3.74 -8.25
CA ALA A 108 11.64 4.66 -7.88
C ALA A 108 12.10 5.63 -6.77
N VAL A 109 12.82 5.13 -5.76
CA VAL A 109 13.43 6.00 -4.73
C VAL A 109 14.40 7.01 -5.34
N ASP A 110 15.29 6.58 -6.23
CA ASP A 110 16.21 7.50 -6.91
C ASP A 110 15.47 8.57 -7.71
N THR A 111 14.40 8.17 -8.40
CA THR A 111 13.58 9.11 -9.17
C THR A 111 12.85 10.10 -8.27
N LEU A 112 12.30 9.66 -7.13
CA LEU A 112 11.65 10.54 -6.14
C LEU A 112 12.63 11.53 -5.51
N ILE A 113 13.80 11.06 -5.09
CA ILE A 113 14.84 11.91 -4.46
C ILE A 113 15.37 12.93 -5.46
N GLY A 114 15.59 12.52 -6.72
CA GLY A 114 16.08 13.40 -7.78
C GLY A 114 15.04 14.40 -8.30
N PHE A 115 13.76 14.16 -8.07
CA PHE A 115 12.70 15.04 -8.57
C PHE A 115 12.54 16.29 -7.70
N ARG A 116 12.61 17.48 -8.30
CA ARG A 116 12.37 18.78 -7.65
C ARG A 116 13.08 18.91 -6.28
N THR A 117 14.39 18.68 -6.27
CA THR A 117 15.24 18.69 -5.06
C THR A 117 15.24 20.00 -4.26
N HIS A 118 14.81 21.10 -4.88
CA HIS A 118 14.74 22.41 -4.26
C HIS A 118 13.42 22.68 -3.51
N VAL A 119 12.47 21.75 -3.54
CA VAL A 119 11.17 21.88 -2.86
C VAL A 119 11.09 20.89 -1.70
N LEU A 120 10.64 21.38 -0.54
CA LEU A 120 10.28 20.51 0.57
C LEU A 120 8.95 19.82 0.26
N ALA A 121 9.04 18.61 -0.29
CA ALA A 121 7.90 17.79 -0.68
C ALA A 121 7.87 16.49 0.11
N ARG A 122 6.67 15.99 0.38
CA ARG A 122 6.48 14.62 0.87
C ARG A 122 6.72 13.67 -0.29
N LYS A 123 7.62 12.71 -0.13
CA LYS A 123 7.96 11.72 -1.17
C LYS A 123 7.31 10.39 -0.83
N ARG A 124 6.62 9.76 -1.78
CA ARG A 124 5.84 8.56 -1.54
C ARG A 124 5.96 7.53 -2.65
N ILE A 125 6.05 6.25 -2.28
CA ILE A 125 5.79 5.12 -3.16
C ILE A 125 4.45 4.51 -2.76
N GLN A 126 3.56 4.32 -3.74
CA GLN A 126 2.34 3.54 -3.60
C GLN A 126 2.55 2.21 -4.33
N LEU A 127 2.85 1.16 -3.57
CA LEU A 127 3.13 -0.18 -4.08
C LEU A 127 1.86 -1.03 -4.07
N SER A 128 1.56 -1.71 -5.17
CA SER A 128 0.53 -2.75 -5.27
C SER A 128 1.19 -4.04 -5.75
N SER A 129 1.25 -5.08 -4.92
CA SER A 129 1.97 -6.33 -5.23
C SER A 129 1.34 -7.55 -4.57
N ASP A 130 1.57 -8.74 -5.12
CA ASP A 130 1.28 -10.02 -4.45
C ASP A 130 2.52 -10.89 -4.25
N GLY A 131 3.61 -10.60 -4.99
CA GLY A 131 4.79 -11.43 -4.99
C GLY A 131 5.66 -11.26 -3.74
N MET A 132 6.10 -12.41 -3.22
CA MET A 132 7.24 -12.55 -2.28
C MET A 132 8.56 -12.71 -3.04
N GLU A 133 8.48 -12.92 -4.34
CA GLU A 133 9.62 -13.13 -5.23
C GLU A 133 10.34 -11.82 -5.53
N ASN A 134 11.66 -11.91 -5.62
CA ASN A 134 12.48 -10.81 -6.09
C ASN A 134 13.43 -11.28 -7.19
N SER A 135 12.99 -11.15 -8.43
CA SER A 135 13.75 -11.44 -9.65
C SER A 135 14.51 -10.23 -10.17
N SER A 136 15.08 -9.43 -9.27
CA SER A 136 15.85 -8.24 -9.62
C SER A 136 17.13 -8.60 -10.40
N PRO A 137 17.45 -7.89 -11.51
CA PRO A 137 18.65 -8.18 -12.30
C PRO A 137 19.94 -8.10 -11.47
N PRO A 138 20.91 -9.00 -11.72
CA PRO A 138 22.25 -8.89 -11.15
C PRO A 138 22.87 -7.52 -11.41
N GLY A 139 23.52 -6.95 -10.40
CA GLY A 139 24.19 -5.64 -10.48
C GLY A 139 23.29 -4.43 -10.24
N THR A 140 21.98 -4.62 -10.09
CA THR A 140 21.10 -3.53 -9.64
C THR A 140 21.33 -3.21 -8.16
N GLN A 141 21.12 -1.96 -7.75
CA GLN A 141 21.54 -1.45 -6.44
C GLN A 141 20.99 -2.25 -5.26
N CYS A 142 19.77 -2.78 -5.41
CA CYS A 142 19.05 -3.52 -4.36
C CYS A 142 18.91 -5.01 -4.62
N GLN A 143 19.62 -5.55 -5.62
CA GLN A 143 19.71 -7.00 -5.79
C GLN A 143 20.47 -7.63 -4.62
N GLY A 144 20.01 -8.80 -4.18
CA GLY A 144 20.58 -9.55 -3.06
C GLY A 144 19.78 -10.84 -2.81
N PRO A 145 20.30 -11.75 -1.98
CA PRO A 145 19.56 -12.93 -1.58
C PRO A 145 18.30 -12.55 -0.80
N ASP A 146 17.33 -13.46 -0.78
CA ASP A 146 16.17 -13.35 0.07
C ASP A 146 16.53 -13.55 1.56
N SER A 147 15.86 -12.83 2.46
CA SER A 147 16.06 -13.00 3.90
C SER A 147 14.83 -12.62 4.71
N ALA A 148 14.21 -13.62 5.33
CA ALA A 148 13.12 -13.45 6.29
C ALA A 148 13.49 -12.57 7.50
N THR A 149 14.79 -12.44 7.83
CA THR A 149 15.29 -11.63 8.96
C THR A 149 15.96 -10.33 8.51
N MET A 150 15.86 -9.97 7.22
CA MET A 150 16.56 -8.83 6.63
C MET A 150 18.07 -8.82 6.92
N ALA A 151 18.73 -9.97 6.74
CA ALA A 151 20.18 -10.09 6.90
C ALA A 151 20.92 -9.05 6.02
N ALA A 152 22.11 -8.62 6.47
CA ALA A 152 22.91 -7.66 5.71
C ALA A 152 23.12 -8.14 4.26
N GLN A 153 23.04 -7.22 3.30
CA GLN A 153 23.10 -7.49 1.86
C GLN A 153 21.92 -8.24 1.24
N SER A 154 20.93 -8.69 2.02
CA SER A 154 19.65 -9.13 1.46
C SER A 154 18.97 -8.01 0.69
N TRP A 155 18.13 -8.36 -0.28
CA TRP A 155 17.41 -7.35 -1.04
C TRP A 155 16.48 -6.52 -0.13
N GLN A 156 15.84 -7.15 0.88
CA GLN A 156 14.98 -6.46 1.84
C GLN A 156 15.74 -5.37 2.61
N TRP A 157 16.93 -5.72 3.10
CA TRP A 157 17.82 -4.81 3.82
C TRP A 157 18.24 -3.63 2.93
N LYS A 158 18.56 -3.90 1.66
CA LYS A 158 18.96 -2.88 0.69
C LYS A 158 17.82 -1.91 0.36
N VAL A 159 16.61 -2.43 0.09
CA VAL A 159 15.42 -1.59 -0.17
C VAL A 159 15.10 -0.72 1.05
N ARG A 160 15.14 -1.29 2.26
CA ARG A 160 14.95 -0.51 3.49
C ARG A 160 15.96 0.62 3.62
N ASN A 161 17.24 0.34 3.41
CA ASN A 161 18.29 1.36 3.48
C ASN A 161 18.11 2.44 2.40
N LYS A 162 17.71 2.04 1.19
CA LYS A 162 17.41 2.94 0.09
C LYS A 162 16.27 3.91 0.45
N LEU A 163 15.15 3.41 0.98
CA LEU A 163 14.01 4.22 1.43
C LEU A 163 14.36 5.18 2.58
N ARG A 164 15.34 4.82 3.41
CA ARG A 164 15.81 5.67 4.53
C ARG A 164 16.79 6.73 4.08
N THR A 165 17.79 6.35 3.30
CA THR A 165 19.00 7.17 3.10
C THR A 165 19.22 7.62 1.66
N GLY A 166 18.44 7.10 0.70
CA GLY A 166 18.75 7.19 -0.73
C GLY A 166 19.90 6.30 -1.18
N ASN A 167 20.52 5.52 -0.29
CA ASN A 167 21.63 4.62 -0.60
C ASN A 167 21.36 3.21 -0.07
N ALA A 168 21.27 2.23 -0.97
CA ALA A 168 20.99 0.83 -0.65
C ALA A 168 22.03 0.18 0.28
N GLN A 169 23.26 0.72 0.30
CA GLN A 169 24.39 0.18 1.06
C GLN A 169 24.61 0.89 2.40
N ASN A 170 23.82 1.91 2.73
CA ASN A 170 24.00 2.69 3.94
C ASN A 170 23.05 2.20 5.05
N PRO A 171 23.55 1.47 6.07
CA PRO A 171 22.72 0.96 7.17
C PRO A 171 22.38 2.01 8.23
N ASN A 172 22.86 3.25 8.09
CA ASN A 172 22.74 4.24 9.16
C ASN A 172 21.27 4.43 9.55
N PRO A 173 20.95 4.32 10.85
CA PRO A 173 19.58 4.38 11.29
C PRO A 173 19.07 5.83 11.31
N VAL A 174 18.59 6.30 10.16
CA VAL A 174 17.91 7.60 10.00
C VAL A 174 16.40 7.41 9.84
N PRO A 175 15.54 8.41 10.11
CA PRO A 175 14.14 8.34 9.75
C PRO A 175 13.96 8.07 8.24
N PHE A 176 12.85 7.45 7.86
CA PHE A 176 12.52 7.26 6.45
C PHE A 176 12.37 8.61 5.74
N THR A 177 12.97 8.72 4.56
CA THR A 177 12.82 9.90 3.69
C THR A 177 11.72 9.71 2.67
N ILE A 178 11.39 8.45 2.36
CA ILE A 178 10.30 8.05 1.48
C ILE A 178 9.23 7.35 2.30
N VAL A 179 7.99 7.80 2.14
CA VAL A 179 6.79 7.15 2.69
C VAL A 179 6.39 5.98 1.79
N SER A 180 6.11 4.82 2.36
CA SER A 180 5.68 3.64 1.62
C SER A 180 4.23 3.30 1.96
N ASP A 181 3.32 3.50 1.00
CA ASP A 181 1.99 2.89 1.07
C ASP A 181 2.03 1.57 0.30
N VAL A 182 1.57 0.51 0.94
CA VAL A 182 1.65 -0.84 0.38
C VAL A 182 0.25 -1.46 0.39
N THR A 183 -0.18 -1.91 -0.78
CA THR A 183 -1.30 -2.82 -0.96
C THR A 183 -0.75 -4.18 -1.33
N PHE A 184 -0.93 -5.14 -0.45
CA PHE A 184 -0.47 -6.50 -0.63
C PHE A 184 -1.64 -7.44 -0.86
N PHE A 185 -1.60 -8.19 -1.96
CA PHE A 185 -2.61 -9.18 -2.30
C PHE A 185 -2.12 -10.57 -1.94
N GLY A 186 -3.01 -11.43 -1.42
CA GLY A 186 -2.73 -12.85 -1.40
C GLY A 186 -3.75 -13.66 -0.61
N SER A 187 -3.54 -14.98 -0.60
CA SER A 187 -4.47 -15.98 -0.08
C SER A 187 -4.19 -16.41 1.37
N PHE A 188 -3.10 -15.91 1.98
CA PHE A 188 -2.60 -16.32 3.31
C PHE A 188 -3.50 -15.92 4.50
N VAL A 189 -4.58 -15.16 4.28
CA VAL A 189 -5.55 -14.82 5.34
C VAL A 189 -6.56 -15.96 5.50
N THR A 190 -6.10 -17.15 5.90
CA THR A 190 -6.99 -18.25 6.35
C THR A 190 -7.17 -18.27 7.89
N GLY A 191 -6.88 -17.16 8.58
CA GLY A 191 -6.89 -17.09 10.05
C GLY A 191 -7.85 -16.07 10.68
N LEU A 192 -8.55 -15.25 9.90
CA LEU A 192 -9.58 -14.35 10.41
C LEU A 192 -10.92 -14.80 9.80
N SER A 193 -11.75 -15.41 10.64
CA SER A 193 -12.98 -16.13 10.29
C SER A 193 -13.78 -15.51 9.14
N ALA A 194 -13.77 -16.16 7.99
CA ALA A 194 -15.01 -16.43 7.27
C ALA A 194 -15.52 -17.74 7.87
N SER A 195 -16.41 -17.66 8.86
CA SER A 195 -17.09 -18.86 9.35
C SER A 195 -17.66 -19.57 8.11
N GLU A 196 -17.24 -20.80 7.85
CA GLU A 196 -17.77 -21.66 6.78
C GLU A 196 -17.13 -21.55 5.37
N ALA A 197 -15.82 -21.32 5.24
CA ALA A 197 -15.13 -21.66 3.98
C ALA A 197 -14.88 -23.18 3.90
N SER A 198 -15.94 -23.94 3.64
CA SER A 198 -15.83 -25.35 3.31
C SER A 198 -15.13 -25.51 1.96
N ASP A 199 -14.05 -26.27 2.03
CA ASP A 199 -13.62 -27.25 1.04
C ASP A 199 -12.70 -26.77 -0.11
N SER A 200 -11.56 -27.48 -0.19
CA SER A 200 -10.66 -27.63 -1.34
C SER A 200 -9.55 -26.58 -1.60
N LEU A 201 -8.47 -26.70 -0.81
CA LEU A 201 -7.07 -26.90 -1.24
C LEU A 201 -6.58 -26.24 -2.56
N ILE A 202 -5.75 -25.19 -2.44
CA ILE A 202 -4.48 -25.09 -3.18
C ILE A 202 -3.41 -24.57 -2.22
N HIS A 203 -2.53 -25.46 -1.79
CA HIS A 203 -1.28 -25.10 -1.11
C HIS A 203 -0.33 -24.46 -2.12
N GLU A 204 0.21 -23.30 -1.80
CA GLU A 204 1.36 -22.69 -2.46
C GLU A 204 2.59 -23.59 -2.18
N VAL A 205 2.98 -24.39 -3.18
CA VAL A 205 4.05 -25.37 -3.05
C VAL A 205 5.40 -24.67 -3.19
N SER A 206 6.13 -24.53 -2.07
CA SER A 206 7.59 -24.44 -2.10
C SER A 206 8.17 -25.78 -2.57
N GLU A 207 9.22 -25.73 -3.39
CA GLU A 207 9.97 -26.84 -4.00
C GLU A 207 10.41 -27.96 -3.02
N ASN A 208 10.27 -27.77 -1.71
CA ASN A 208 10.80 -28.65 -0.67
C ASN A 208 9.76 -29.35 0.23
N GLY A 209 8.45 -29.22 -0.05
CA GLY A 209 7.41 -30.18 0.40
C GLY A 209 7.38 -30.60 1.88
N ARG A 210 7.46 -29.68 2.85
CA ARG A 210 7.22 -30.01 4.28
C ARG A 210 6.22 -29.08 4.96
N SER A 211 5.13 -29.68 5.43
CA SER A 211 4.13 -29.12 6.35
C SER A 211 4.33 -29.71 7.75
N LEU A 212 4.28 -28.89 8.81
CA LEU A 212 4.32 -29.35 10.19
C LEU A 212 3.31 -28.62 11.10
N VAL A 213 2.25 -29.37 11.45
CA VAL A 213 1.72 -29.63 12.82
C VAL A 213 0.81 -28.59 13.52
N PRO A 214 -0.16 -29.03 14.36
CA PRO A 214 -1.41 -28.31 14.69
C PRO A 214 -1.58 -27.80 16.15
N ALA A 215 -2.67 -27.04 16.32
CA ALA A 215 -3.55 -26.80 17.49
C ALA A 215 -3.02 -26.09 18.75
N GLY A 216 -3.28 -24.78 18.78
CA GLY A 216 -3.36 -23.91 19.96
C GLY A 216 -3.42 -22.46 19.44
N HIS A 217 -4.60 -21.81 19.46
CA HIS A 217 -4.88 -20.59 18.70
C HIS A 217 -4.02 -19.39 19.14
N ALA A 218 -2.80 -19.31 18.62
CA ALA A 218 -2.15 -18.06 18.25
C ALA A 218 -2.73 -17.64 16.88
N LEU A 219 -2.85 -16.33 16.65
CA LEU A 219 -2.94 -15.81 15.28
C LEU A 219 -1.84 -16.51 14.45
N PRO A 220 -2.11 -16.96 13.21
CA PRO A 220 -1.07 -17.57 12.41
C PRO A 220 0.14 -16.63 12.38
N PRO A 221 1.37 -17.14 12.53
CA PRO A 221 2.55 -16.29 12.42
C PRO A 221 2.47 -15.54 11.09
N GLU A 222 2.48 -14.21 11.15
CA GLU A 222 2.48 -13.37 9.95
C GLU A 222 3.66 -13.80 9.08
N ASP A 223 3.41 -13.99 7.79
CA ASP A 223 4.46 -14.35 6.85
C ASP A 223 5.60 -13.30 6.93
N PRO A 224 6.88 -13.70 7.01
CA PRO A 224 7.99 -12.78 7.19
C PRO A 224 8.05 -11.64 6.15
N PHE A 225 7.59 -11.90 4.93
CA PHE A 225 7.52 -10.88 3.89
C PHE A 225 6.41 -9.86 4.16
N VAL A 226 5.24 -10.31 4.62
CA VAL A 226 4.15 -9.40 5.01
C VAL A 226 4.56 -8.54 6.21
N ALA A 227 5.25 -9.15 7.19
CA ALA A 227 5.83 -8.41 8.32
C ALA A 227 6.85 -7.37 7.85
N TYR A 228 7.68 -7.70 6.85
CA TYR A 228 8.61 -6.77 6.23
C TYR A 228 7.90 -5.59 5.55
N LEU A 229 6.89 -5.85 4.72
CA LEU A 229 6.12 -4.80 4.05
C LEU A 229 5.37 -3.90 5.03
N ARG A 230 4.77 -4.51 6.07
CA ARG A 230 4.14 -3.77 7.16
C ARG A 230 5.13 -2.88 7.88
N MET A 231 6.33 -3.38 8.18
CA MET A 231 7.39 -2.57 8.78
C MET A 231 7.75 -1.38 7.90
N LEU A 232 7.98 -1.58 6.60
CA LEU A 232 8.28 -0.48 5.69
C LEU A 232 7.17 0.57 5.69
N ALA A 233 5.91 0.14 5.60
CA ALA A 233 4.79 1.06 5.59
C ALA A 233 4.67 1.83 6.91
N VAL A 234 4.62 1.12 8.05
CA VAL A 234 4.41 1.73 9.36
C VAL A 234 5.60 2.60 9.78
N GLU A 235 6.83 2.11 9.67
CA GLU A 235 8.03 2.89 10.07
C GLU A 235 8.26 4.12 9.18
N SER A 236 7.78 4.10 7.93
CA SER A 236 7.86 5.25 7.03
C SER A 236 6.71 6.24 7.16
N GLY A 237 5.71 5.97 8.01
CA GLY A 237 4.50 6.79 8.15
C GLY A 237 3.50 6.63 7.00
N GLY A 238 3.60 5.54 6.25
CA GLY A 238 2.64 5.09 5.26
C GLY A 238 1.64 4.08 5.84
N ARG A 239 0.89 3.40 4.96
CA ARG A 239 -0.13 2.42 5.34
C ARG A 239 0.09 1.08 4.65
N MET A 240 -0.21 -0.01 5.37
CA MET A 240 -0.26 -1.36 4.83
C MET A 240 -1.72 -1.79 4.70
N ARG A 241 -2.14 -2.15 3.48
CA ARG A 241 -3.44 -2.76 3.18
C ARG A 241 -3.17 -4.21 2.76
N VAL A 242 -3.79 -5.16 3.45
CA VAL A 242 -3.77 -6.57 3.05
C VAL A 242 -5.11 -6.90 2.43
N VAL A 243 -5.09 -7.39 1.19
CA VAL A 243 -6.29 -7.68 0.41
C VAL A 243 -6.31 -9.17 0.11
N GLY A 244 -7.17 -9.88 0.86
CA GLY A 244 -7.39 -11.31 0.66
C GLY A 244 -8.14 -11.59 -0.64
N ASP A 245 -7.83 -12.68 -1.33
CA ASP A 245 -8.55 -13.07 -2.56
C ASP A 245 -10.05 -13.34 -2.32
N SER A 246 -10.40 -13.75 -1.11
CA SER A 246 -11.79 -13.98 -0.67
C SER A 246 -12.46 -12.77 -0.03
N ALA A 247 -11.68 -11.74 0.31
CA ALA A 247 -12.20 -10.54 0.94
C ALA A 247 -12.70 -9.56 -0.13
N PRO A 248 -13.76 -8.77 0.13
CA PRO A 248 -14.08 -7.63 -0.70
C PRO A 248 -12.87 -6.72 -0.92
N ARG A 249 -12.79 -6.10 -2.09
CA ARG A 249 -11.79 -5.04 -2.32
C ARG A 249 -12.03 -3.90 -1.33
N PRO A 250 -10.99 -3.37 -0.67
CA PRO A 250 -11.12 -2.16 0.15
C PRO A 250 -11.68 -1.00 -0.67
N VAL A 251 -12.62 -0.27 -0.07
CA VAL A 251 -13.26 0.90 -0.66
C VAL A 251 -12.74 2.15 0.02
N HIS A 252 -12.55 3.23 -0.74
CA HIS A 252 -12.19 4.52 -0.15
C HIS A 252 -13.34 5.06 0.70
N GLY A 253 -13.04 5.55 1.90
CA GLY A 253 -14.06 5.97 2.85
C GLY A 253 -14.55 4.89 3.81
N ASP A 254 -14.15 3.62 3.64
CA ASP A 254 -14.34 2.56 4.65
C ASP A 254 -13.26 2.73 5.73
N VAL A 255 -13.54 3.65 6.66
CA VAL A 255 -12.63 4.12 7.71
C VAL A 255 -12.45 3.05 8.78
N ASN A 256 -13.50 2.28 9.05
CA ASN A 256 -13.48 1.24 10.09
C ASN A 256 -12.96 -0.12 9.56
N GLY A 257 -12.96 -0.33 8.24
CA GLY A 257 -12.46 -1.53 7.56
C GLY A 257 -13.42 -2.71 7.56
N ASP A 258 -14.71 -2.51 7.80
CA ASP A 258 -15.72 -3.57 7.88
C ASP A 258 -16.22 -4.03 6.50
N GLY A 259 -15.85 -3.31 5.44
CA GLY A 259 -16.16 -3.61 4.05
C GLY A 259 -17.42 -2.92 3.54
N CYS A 260 -17.93 -1.92 4.25
CA CYS A 260 -18.97 -0.99 3.79
C CYS A 260 -18.64 0.44 4.19
N VAL A 261 -18.95 1.41 3.32
CA VAL A 261 -18.91 2.84 3.68
C VAL A 261 -20.28 3.27 4.18
N ASP A 262 -20.42 3.47 5.49
CA ASP A 262 -21.70 3.81 6.12
C ASP A 262 -21.60 4.81 7.29
N MET A 263 -22.66 4.88 8.10
CA MET A 263 -22.75 5.78 9.24
C MET A 263 -21.64 5.56 10.27
N ARG A 264 -21.14 4.34 10.42
CA ARG A 264 -20.04 4.03 11.36
C ARG A 264 -18.74 4.67 10.93
N ASP A 265 -18.47 4.74 9.63
CA ASP A 265 -17.30 5.46 9.10
C ASP A 265 -17.44 6.96 9.31
N TYR A 266 -18.64 7.47 9.06
CA TYR A 266 -18.96 8.88 9.30
C TYR A 266 -18.77 9.27 10.77
N ASP A 267 -19.19 8.41 11.72
CA ASP A 267 -19.01 8.65 13.15
C ASP A 267 -17.51 8.76 13.53
N ILE A 268 -16.65 7.89 12.96
CA ILE A 268 -15.20 7.98 13.19
C ILE A 268 -14.64 9.26 12.58
N LEU A 269 -15.06 9.64 11.38
CA LEU A 269 -14.64 10.87 10.72
C LEU A 269 -15.04 12.09 11.57
N LEU A 270 -16.28 12.13 12.05
CA LEU A 270 -16.83 13.25 12.81
C LEU A 270 -16.10 13.45 14.15
N VAL A 271 -15.76 12.37 14.85
CA VAL A 271 -14.97 12.43 16.11
C VAL A 271 -13.58 13.03 15.88
N ASN A 272 -13.03 12.89 14.68
CA ASN A 272 -11.72 13.41 14.33
C ASN A 272 -11.75 14.74 13.56
N PHE A 273 -12.94 15.28 13.27
CA PHE A 273 -13.09 16.44 12.41
C PHE A 273 -12.35 17.68 12.94
N GLY A 274 -11.58 18.33 12.06
CA GLY A 274 -10.71 19.47 12.36
C GLY A 274 -9.39 19.11 13.03
N LEU A 275 -9.12 17.83 13.32
CA LEU A 275 -7.85 17.40 13.90
C LEU A 275 -6.80 17.20 12.80
N ARG A 276 -5.56 17.59 13.13
CA ARG A 276 -4.39 17.12 12.39
C ARG A 276 -4.09 15.68 12.75
N VAL A 277 -3.49 14.95 11.81
CA VAL A 277 -3.01 13.58 12.03
C VAL A 277 -1.49 13.61 12.17
N PRO A 278 -0.94 13.44 13.39
CA PRO A 278 -1.56 13.23 14.71
C PRO A 278 -2.00 14.54 15.43
N PRO A 279 -2.89 14.50 16.45
CA PRO A 279 -3.37 13.33 17.21
C PRO A 279 -4.64 12.66 16.66
N GLY A 280 -5.25 13.18 15.60
CA GLY A 280 -6.43 12.55 14.97
C GLY A 280 -6.13 11.13 14.47
N ASP A 281 -7.16 10.29 14.41
CA ASP A 281 -7.08 8.93 13.86
C ASP A 281 -6.66 9.01 12.37
N PRO A 282 -5.52 8.43 11.99
CA PRO A 282 -5.08 8.42 10.61
C PRO A 282 -6.08 7.79 9.65
N ARG A 283 -6.99 6.92 10.11
CA ARG A 283 -8.01 6.31 9.25
C ARG A 283 -9.06 7.33 8.78
N ALA A 284 -9.33 8.36 9.59
CA ALA A 284 -10.29 9.42 9.29
C ALA A 284 -9.75 10.48 8.31
N ASP A 285 -8.42 10.59 8.16
CA ASP A 285 -7.76 11.33 7.08
C ASP A 285 -7.71 10.43 5.83
N VAL A 286 -8.83 10.43 5.12
CA VAL A 286 -9.12 9.56 3.97
C VAL A 286 -8.30 10.00 2.76
N ASN A 287 -8.18 11.31 2.52
CA ASN A 287 -7.49 11.88 1.36
C ASN A 287 -5.95 12.04 1.58
N ARG A 288 -5.49 11.85 2.82
CA ARG A 288 -4.09 11.81 3.28
C ARG A 288 -3.36 13.15 3.27
N ASP A 289 -4.05 14.26 3.47
CA ASP A 289 -3.43 15.58 3.59
C ASP A 289 -3.06 15.98 5.03
N GLN A 290 -3.17 15.04 5.97
CA GLN A 290 -2.82 15.20 7.38
C GLN A 290 -3.80 16.06 8.18
N VAL A 291 -4.97 16.38 7.63
CA VAL A 291 -6.06 17.07 8.34
C VAL A 291 -7.36 16.33 8.05
N VAL A 292 -8.15 16.03 9.09
CA VAL A 292 -9.50 15.49 8.88
C VAL A 292 -10.46 16.65 8.68
N ASP A 293 -10.96 16.86 7.47
CA ASP A 293 -11.85 17.98 7.17
C ASP A 293 -12.98 17.64 6.18
N TYR A 294 -13.57 18.69 5.58
CA TYR A 294 -14.67 18.54 4.63
C TYR A 294 -14.27 17.75 3.38
N SER A 295 -12.99 17.77 3.02
CA SER A 295 -12.44 17.02 1.90
C SER A 295 -12.53 15.51 2.17
N ASP A 296 -12.20 15.05 3.38
CA ASP A 296 -12.37 13.64 3.77
C ASP A 296 -13.84 13.23 3.81
N TYR A 297 -14.69 14.12 4.35
CA TYR A 297 -16.14 13.91 4.36
C TYR A 297 -16.67 13.75 2.93
N SER A 298 -16.18 14.53 1.97
CA SER A 298 -16.59 14.41 0.57
C SER A 298 -16.21 13.08 -0.06
N VAL A 299 -15.05 12.51 0.28
CA VAL A 299 -14.64 11.16 -0.16
C VAL A 299 -15.57 10.10 0.43
N LEU A 300 -15.90 10.22 1.71
CA LEU A 300 -16.81 9.30 2.40
C LEU A 300 -18.21 9.33 1.76
N MET A 301 -18.76 10.52 1.51
CA MET A 301 -20.06 10.68 0.85
C MET A 301 -20.06 10.18 -0.60
N ALA A 302 -18.98 10.40 -1.35
CA ALA A 302 -18.87 9.92 -2.72
C ALA A 302 -18.89 8.39 -2.83
N ASN A 303 -18.49 7.69 -1.75
CA ASN A 303 -18.47 6.24 -1.67
C ASN A 303 -19.59 5.67 -0.78
N TRP A 304 -20.58 6.46 -0.37
CA TRP A 304 -21.63 6.00 0.56
C TRP A 304 -22.36 4.76 0.04
N GLY A 305 -22.49 3.74 0.89
CA GLY A 305 -23.11 2.46 0.55
C GLY A 305 -22.30 1.62 -0.44
N MET A 306 -21.06 2.00 -0.75
CA MET A 306 -20.14 1.16 -1.51
C MET A 306 -19.39 0.19 -0.59
N GLY A 307 -19.14 -1.02 -1.08
CA GLY A 307 -18.46 -2.07 -0.33
C GLY A 307 -19.10 -3.43 -0.53
N GLY A 308 -18.30 -4.49 -0.53
CA GLY A 308 -18.80 -5.85 -0.75
C GLY A 308 -19.59 -6.42 0.43
N ARG A 309 -19.65 -5.69 1.56
CA ARG A 309 -20.40 -6.07 2.76
C ARG A 309 -21.50 -5.07 3.12
N CYS A 310 -21.77 -4.08 2.26
CA CYS A 310 -22.93 -3.23 2.45
C CYS A 310 -24.18 -4.10 2.36
N THR A 311 -24.90 -4.24 3.48
CA THR A 311 -26.21 -4.85 3.45
C THR A 311 -27.08 -3.99 2.54
N ALA A 312 -27.69 -4.58 1.52
CA ALA A 312 -28.73 -3.92 0.75
C ALA A 312 -29.97 -3.73 1.65
N THR A 313 -29.90 -2.81 2.61
CA THR A 313 -31.09 -2.28 3.29
C THR A 313 -31.66 -1.21 2.39
N LEU A 314 -32.34 -1.65 1.33
CA LEU A 314 -33.34 -0.83 0.65
C LEU A 314 -34.69 -1.52 0.80
N GLY A 315 -35.51 -0.96 1.70
CA GLY A 315 -36.96 -1.05 1.66
C GLY A 315 -37.59 -2.11 2.56
N ASP A 316 -37.90 -1.72 3.79
CA ASP A 316 -39.16 -2.06 4.46
C ASP A 316 -39.54 -0.86 5.35
N GLU A 317 -40.05 0.19 4.69
CA GLU A 317 -41.01 1.14 5.30
C GLU A 317 -42.37 0.94 4.63
#